data_AF-A0A936ZFR8-F1
#
_entry.id   AF-A0A936ZFR8-F1
#
_cell.length_a   1.000
_cell.length_b   1.000
_cell.length_c   1.000
_cell.angle_alpha   90.00
_cell.angle_beta   90.00
_cell.angle_gamma   90.00
#
_symmetry.space_group_name_H-M   'P 1'
#
loop_
_entity.id
_entity.type
_entity.pdbx_description
1 polymer ?
#
loop_
_entity_poly.entity_id
_entity_poly.type
_entity_poly.pdbx_seq_one_letter_code
_entity_poly.pdbx_strand_id
1 'polypeptide(L)'
;MADTSSLPPGWDCHVHVFDGKAPSAGAHYHPLPRPLPEIEAIARAQGCGHLVLVQPSVYGTDNALMLQALRAAGGRHRGIVVLHGAETEAELDAMHAAGVRGIRFNLVSPVGSAMGSVAMQLERLAPALHERGWHVQWYARPADLRQLAAWQRGFRLTFVLDHLAGLTPAHADDPGAWDPLRELAEAGSWIKLSGWYRLQMAPPYDAVKPLVRRVAELFPGRMVWGSDWPHTSMSPEALPGYATVWQPVLQSLGEETAQRVREAGAILYCMRGES
;
A
#
# COMPACT_ATOMS: atom_id res chain seq x y z
N MET A 1 -24.44 3.83 -29.97
CA MET A 1 -23.23 4.61 -29.68
C MET A 1 -22.76 4.18 -28.31
N ALA A 2 -21.65 3.44 -28.24
CA ALA A 2 -21.11 2.98 -26.96
C ALA A 2 -20.58 4.19 -26.20
N ASP A 3 -21.09 4.41 -24.99
CA ASP A 3 -20.65 5.47 -24.09
C ASP A 3 -19.16 5.31 -23.80
N THR A 4 -18.35 6.25 -24.29
CA THR A 4 -16.93 6.40 -23.95
C THR A 4 -16.84 6.96 -22.53
N SER A 5 -17.25 6.16 -21.55
CA SER A 5 -17.20 6.51 -20.13
C SER A 5 -15.74 6.72 -19.73
N SER A 6 -15.40 7.96 -19.36
CA SER A 6 -14.13 8.33 -18.76
C SER A 6 -13.77 7.39 -17.61
N LEU A 7 -12.48 7.11 -17.43
CA LEU A 7 -12.01 6.31 -16.29
C LEU A 7 -12.39 7.02 -14.98
N PRO A 8 -12.89 6.31 -13.96
CA PRO A 8 -13.11 6.91 -12.66
C PRO A 8 -11.81 7.48 -12.08
N PRO A 9 -11.84 8.64 -11.41
CA PRO A 9 -10.63 9.30 -10.92
C PRO A 9 -10.01 8.59 -9.69
N GLY A 10 -10.74 7.67 -9.07
CA GLY A 10 -10.31 6.99 -7.86
C GLY A 10 -9.15 6.03 -8.05
N TRP A 11 -8.43 5.81 -6.96
CA TRP A 11 -7.29 4.91 -6.85
C TRP A 11 -7.56 3.81 -5.83
N ASP A 12 -7.27 2.58 -6.21
CA ASP A 12 -6.96 1.52 -5.25
C ASP A 12 -5.45 1.49 -5.01
N CYS A 13 -5.02 1.97 -3.85
CA CYS A 13 -3.60 2.12 -3.56
C CYS A 13 -2.94 0.86 -2.98
N HIS A 14 -3.61 -0.30 -2.98
CA HIS A 14 -3.00 -1.55 -2.53
C HIS A 14 -3.69 -2.77 -3.13
N VAL A 15 -3.15 -3.32 -4.22
CA VAL A 15 -3.59 -4.62 -4.80
C VAL A 15 -2.41 -5.49 -5.17
N HIS A 16 -2.66 -6.78 -5.33
CA HIS A 16 -1.66 -7.76 -5.76
C HIS A 16 -2.12 -8.52 -7.00
N VAL A 17 -1.23 -8.66 -7.99
CA VAL A 17 -1.42 -9.53 -9.16
C VAL A 17 -0.80 -10.90 -8.91
N PHE A 18 -1.48 -11.96 -9.34
CA PHE A 18 -0.98 -13.33 -9.22
C PHE A 18 -1.20 -14.12 -10.51
N ASP A 19 -0.26 -14.99 -10.86
CA ASP A 19 -0.36 -15.92 -11.99
C ASP A 19 -0.46 -17.39 -11.53
N GLY A 20 -0.42 -17.62 -10.22
CA GLY A 20 -0.48 -18.95 -9.61
C GLY A 20 0.81 -19.76 -9.70
N LYS A 21 1.94 -19.17 -10.13
CA LYS A 21 3.20 -19.89 -10.36
C LYS A 21 4.19 -19.85 -9.18
N ALA A 22 3.80 -19.27 -8.05
CA ALA A 22 4.67 -19.14 -6.88
C ALA A 22 5.21 -20.51 -6.42
N PRO A 23 6.54 -20.67 -6.22
CA PRO A 23 7.09 -21.91 -5.67
C PRO A 23 6.60 -22.15 -4.24
N SER A 24 6.35 -23.43 -3.91
CA SER A 24 5.84 -23.89 -2.60
C SER A 24 6.87 -23.90 -1.47
N ALA A 25 8.16 -23.80 -1.78
CA ALA A 25 9.22 -23.85 -0.77
C ALA A 25 9.43 -22.48 -0.12
N GLY A 26 8.67 -22.19 0.93
CA GLY A 26 8.82 -21.00 1.77
C GLY A 26 7.67 -20.00 1.68
N ALA A 27 6.80 -20.09 0.66
CA ALA A 27 5.57 -19.30 0.61
C ALA A 27 4.61 -19.74 1.73
N HIS A 28 4.17 -18.79 2.56
CA HIS A 28 3.21 -19.05 3.66
C HIS A 28 1.75 -19.14 3.18
N TYR A 29 1.49 -18.94 1.87
CA TYR A 29 0.22 -19.22 1.21
C TYR A 29 0.43 -19.46 -0.30
N HIS A 30 -0.56 -20.10 -0.94
CA HIS A 30 -0.62 -20.31 -2.37
C HIS A 30 -1.70 -19.42 -3.01
N PRO A 31 -1.33 -18.33 -3.69
CA PRO A 31 -2.32 -17.47 -4.31
C PRO A 31 -2.96 -18.15 -5.52
N LEU A 32 -4.27 -18.02 -5.64
CA LEU A 32 -4.96 -18.32 -6.90
C LEU A 32 -4.54 -17.30 -7.97
N PRO A 33 -4.55 -17.67 -9.27
CA PRO A 33 -4.35 -16.72 -10.36
C PRO A 33 -5.37 -15.59 -10.27
N ARG A 34 -4.88 -14.36 -10.34
CA ARG A 34 -5.62 -13.11 -10.19
C ARG A 34 -5.01 -12.06 -11.14
N PRO A 35 -5.36 -12.12 -12.44
CA PRO A 35 -4.74 -11.30 -13.47
C PRO A 35 -5.26 -9.86 -13.42
N LEU A 36 -4.44 -8.91 -13.87
CA LEU A 36 -4.75 -7.48 -13.82
C LEU A 36 -6.15 -7.09 -14.38
N PRO A 37 -6.63 -7.62 -15.52
CA PRO A 37 -7.95 -7.24 -16.04
C PRO A 37 -9.12 -7.55 -15.10
N GLU A 38 -9.01 -8.61 -14.29
CA GLU A 38 -10.02 -8.94 -13.29
C GLU A 38 -10.07 -7.88 -12.19
N ILE A 39 -8.89 -7.48 -11.70
CA ILE A 39 -8.75 -6.44 -10.67
C ILE A 39 -9.32 -5.12 -11.17
N GLU A 40 -8.99 -4.75 -12.41
CA GLU A 40 -9.46 -3.52 -13.03
C GLU A 40 -10.99 -3.48 -13.17
N ALA A 41 -11.62 -4.58 -13.56
CA ALA A 41 -13.07 -4.65 -13.67
C ALA A 41 -13.75 -4.45 -12.30
N ILE A 42 -13.24 -5.11 -11.26
CA ILE A 42 -13.76 -4.98 -9.89
C ILE A 42 -13.55 -3.57 -9.36
N ALA A 43 -12.35 -3.00 -9.52
CA ALA A 43 -12.01 -1.67 -9.06
C ALA A 43 -12.83 -0.58 -9.77
N ARG A 44 -13.03 -0.72 -11.10
CA ARG A 44 -13.83 0.22 -11.89
C ARG A 44 -15.27 0.27 -11.42
N ALA A 45 -15.87 -0.88 -11.09
CA ALA A 45 -17.22 -0.97 -10.54
C ALA A 45 -17.36 -0.25 -9.17
N GLN A 46 -16.25 0.11 -8.54
CA GLN A 46 -16.18 0.77 -7.23
C GLN A 46 -15.65 2.20 -7.33
N GLY A 47 -15.58 2.76 -8.55
CA GLY A 47 -15.15 4.12 -8.81
C GLY A 47 -13.63 4.32 -8.80
N CYS A 48 -12.85 3.25 -8.96
CA CYS A 48 -11.38 3.31 -9.08
C CYS A 48 -10.96 2.99 -10.52
N GLY A 49 -10.35 3.96 -11.22
CA GLY A 49 -9.79 3.77 -12.56
C GLY A 49 -8.29 3.42 -12.54
N HIS A 50 -7.64 3.62 -11.40
CA HIS A 50 -6.20 3.48 -11.21
C HIS A 50 -5.89 2.52 -10.07
N LEU A 51 -4.78 1.79 -10.19
CA LEU A 51 -4.31 0.81 -9.22
C LEU A 51 -2.86 1.07 -8.84
N VAL A 52 -2.51 0.74 -7.59
CA VAL A 52 -1.13 0.57 -7.15
C VAL A 52 -0.89 -0.92 -6.92
N LEU A 53 -0.14 -1.52 -7.85
CA LEU A 53 0.27 -2.91 -7.74
C LEU A 53 1.43 -2.99 -6.74
N VAL A 54 1.23 -3.74 -5.67
CA VAL A 54 2.24 -3.93 -4.62
C VAL A 54 2.81 -5.33 -4.76
N GLN A 55 4.14 -5.44 -4.73
CA GLN A 55 4.81 -6.74 -4.77
C GLN A 55 4.36 -7.62 -3.57
N PRO A 56 3.77 -8.80 -3.82
CA PRO A 56 3.34 -9.69 -2.76
C PRO A 56 4.54 -10.46 -2.20
N SER A 57 4.50 -10.72 -0.89
CA SER A 57 5.61 -11.34 -0.17
C SER A 57 5.98 -12.75 -0.66
N VAL A 58 5.05 -13.48 -1.27
CA VAL A 58 5.29 -14.84 -1.82
C VAL A 58 6.20 -14.86 -3.04
N TYR A 59 6.36 -13.73 -3.75
CA TYR A 59 7.29 -13.60 -4.87
C TYR A 59 8.62 -12.96 -4.45
N GLY A 60 8.78 -12.59 -3.17
CA GLY A 60 10.00 -11.97 -2.67
C GLY A 60 10.41 -10.75 -3.52
N THR A 61 11.65 -10.76 -4.00
CA THR A 61 12.24 -9.71 -4.84
C THR A 61 12.03 -9.93 -6.34
N ASP A 62 11.35 -11.00 -6.76
CA ASP A 62 10.99 -11.19 -8.17
C ASP A 62 9.77 -10.35 -8.52
N ASN A 63 10.04 -9.12 -8.98
CA ASN A 63 9.02 -8.16 -9.36
C ASN A 63 8.51 -8.37 -10.81
N ALA A 64 8.95 -9.41 -11.53
CA ALA A 64 8.74 -9.52 -12.97
C ALA A 64 7.27 -9.51 -13.39
N LEU A 65 6.42 -10.27 -12.67
CA LEU A 65 4.97 -10.34 -12.95
C LEU A 65 4.31 -8.97 -12.81
N MET A 66 4.60 -8.26 -11.70
CA MET A 66 4.05 -6.93 -11.45
C MET A 66 4.54 -5.93 -12.52
N LEU A 67 5.83 -5.93 -12.85
CA LEU A 67 6.39 -5.04 -13.87
C LEU A 67 5.82 -5.32 -15.26
N GLN A 68 5.55 -6.58 -15.60
CA GLN A 68 4.87 -6.95 -16.84
C GLN A 68 3.43 -6.40 -16.87
N ALA A 69 2.70 -6.52 -15.76
CA ALA A 69 1.35 -5.98 -15.64
C ALA A 69 1.32 -4.45 -15.79
N LEU A 70 2.28 -3.74 -15.19
CA LEU A 70 2.38 -2.27 -15.33
C LEU A 70 2.67 -1.84 -16.77
N ARG A 71 3.61 -2.52 -17.46
CA ARG A 71 3.91 -2.25 -18.88
C ARG A 71 2.68 -2.45 -19.76
N ALA A 72 1.92 -3.53 -19.53
CA ALA A 72 0.68 -3.79 -20.25
C ALA A 72 -0.42 -2.74 -19.97
N ALA A 73 -0.39 -2.10 -18.80
CA ALA A 73 -1.36 -1.08 -18.42
C ALA A 73 -1.09 0.32 -19.01
N GLY A 74 0.03 0.51 -19.72
CA GLY A 74 0.32 1.73 -20.47
C GLY A 74 0.39 3.00 -19.61
N GLY A 75 0.95 2.92 -18.40
CA GLY A 75 1.12 4.08 -17.51
C GLY A 75 -0.12 4.46 -16.68
N ARG A 76 -1.23 3.72 -16.81
CA ARG A 76 -2.46 3.96 -16.03
C ARG A 76 -2.30 3.67 -14.53
N HIS A 77 -1.42 2.72 -14.18
CA HIS A 77 -1.23 2.22 -12.82
C HIS A 77 0.17 2.56 -12.31
N ARG A 78 0.41 2.31 -11.01
CA ARG A 78 1.71 2.50 -10.35
C ARG A 78 2.15 1.25 -9.60
N GLY A 79 3.44 1.13 -9.34
CA GLY A 79 4.05 -0.05 -8.74
C GLY A 79 4.83 0.22 -7.47
N ILE A 80 4.84 -0.76 -6.57
CA ILE A 80 5.70 -0.80 -5.39
C ILE A 80 6.48 -2.12 -5.37
N VAL A 81 7.79 -2.03 -5.56
CA VAL A 81 8.69 -3.20 -5.68
C VAL A 81 9.26 -3.63 -4.33
N VAL A 82 9.79 -4.85 -4.27
CA VAL A 82 10.73 -5.25 -3.21
C VAL A 82 12.09 -5.44 -3.85
N LEU A 83 13.12 -4.77 -3.32
CA LEU A 83 14.48 -4.82 -3.86
C LEU A 83 15.34 -5.85 -3.12
N HIS A 84 16.27 -6.46 -3.84
CA HIS A 84 17.37 -7.26 -3.31
C HIS A 84 18.46 -6.37 -2.69
N GLY A 85 18.57 -5.11 -3.14
CA GLY A 85 19.55 -4.13 -2.67
C GLY A 85 20.87 -4.16 -3.43
N ALA A 86 20.91 -4.80 -4.60
CA ALA A 86 22.05 -4.86 -5.52
C ALA A 86 21.69 -4.38 -6.94
N GLU A 87 20.50 -3.81 -7.10
CA GLU A 87 20.01 -3.25 -8.35
C GLU A 87 20.90 -2.10 -8.80
N THR A 88 21.16 -2.06 -10.09
CA THR A 88 21.86 -0.97 -10.78
C THR A 88 20.92 0.21 -11.00
N GLU A 89 21.49 1.41 -11.19
CA GLU A 89 20.71 2.60 -11.55
C GLU A 89 19.86 2.39 -12.81
N ALA A 90 20.38 1.67 -13.81
CA ALA A 90 19.65 1.37 -15.03
C ALA A 90 18.43 0.45 -14.79
N GLU A 91 18.53 -0.50 -13.86
CA GLU A 91 17.38 -1.33 -13.47
C GLU A 91 16.34 -0.51 -12.72
N LEU A 92 16.76 0.37 -11.81
CA LEU A 92 15.86 1.28 -11.08
C LEU A 92 15.16 2.27 -12.03
N ASP A 93 15.85 2.78 -13.04
CA ASP A 93 15.28 3.64 -14.09
C ASP A 93 14.28 2.87 -14.95
N ALA A 94 14.58 1.63 -15.33
CA ALA A 94 13.66 0.78 -16.07
C ALA A 94 12.39 0.50 -15.26
N MET A 95 12.52 0.27 -13.94
CA MET A 95 11.38 0.14 -13.03
C MET A 95 10.59 1.45 -12.93
N HIS A 96 11.26 2.60 -12.82
CA HIS A 96 10.62 3.90 -12.76
C HIS A 96 9.80 4.19 -14.03
N ALA A 97 10.38 3.93 -15.20
CA ALA A 97 9.73 4.07 -16.50
C ALA A 97 8.54 3.12 -16.67
N ALA A 98 8.59 1.93 -16.07
CA ALA A 98 7.45 1.02 -16.01
C ALA A 98 6.32 1.51 -15.08
N GLY A 99 6.55 2.52 -14.24
CA GLY A 99 5.56 3.10 -13.33
C GLY A 99 5.79 2.83 -11.85
N VAL A 100 6.96 2.30 -11.45
CA VAL A 100 7.29 2.10 -10.03
C VAL A 100 7.54 3.44 -9.34
N ARG A 101 7.02 3.61 -8.12
CA ARG A 101 7.13 4.87 -7.34
C ARG A 101 7.58 4.66 -5.90
N GLY A 102 7.99 3.44 -5.55
CA GLY A 102 8.42 3.14 -4.20
C GLY A 102 8.86 1.70 -4.02
N ILE A 103 9.45 1.46 -2.85
CA ILE A 103 9.86 0.14 -2.39
C ILE A 103 9.03 -0.26 -1.17
N ARG A 104 8.92 -1.57 -0.90
CA ARG A 104 8.23 -2.08 0.28
C ARG A 104 9.17 -2.82 1.23
N PHE A 105 9.04 -2.49 2.52
CA PHE A 105 9.48 -3.35 3.61
C PHE A 105 8.27 -3.96 4.31
N ASN A 106 8.29 -5.28 4.50
CA ASN A 106 7.24 -6.02 5.18
C ASN A 106 7.81 -6.66 6.43
N LEU A 107 7.55 -6.08 7.60
CA LEU A 107 8.10 -6.51 8.89
C LEU A 107 7.20 -7.51 9.62
N VAL A 108 6.02 -7.81 9.06
CA VAL A 108 4.97 -8.60 9.70
C VAL A 108 4.94 -10.04 9.19
N SER A 109 5.07 -10.23 7.87
CA SER A 109 4.95 -11.57 7.26
C SER A 109 6.18 -12.44 7.57
N PRO A 110 6.04 -13.78 7.62
CA PRO A 110 7.15 -14.69 7.92
C PRO A 110 8.33 -14.59 6.93
N VAL A 111 8.03 -14.36 5.66
CA VAL A 111 9.02 -14.15 4.57
C VAL A 111 9.29 -12.67 4.30
N GLY A 112 9.00 -11.84 5.29
CA GLY A 112 9.20 -10.41 5.23
C GLY A 112 10.65 -9.97 5.45
N SER A 113 10.85 -8.66 5.50
CA SER A 113 12.11 -8.02 5.80
C SER A 113 12.47 -8.19 7.29
N ALA A 114 13.69 -8.63 7.58
CA ALA A 114 14.18 -8.70 8.94
C ALA A 114 14.58 -7.31 9.44
N MET A 115 13.96 -6.82 10.51
CA MET A 115 14.17 -5.49 11.09
C MET A 115 15.65 -5.11 11.23
N GLY A 116 16.49 -6.04 11.70
CA GLY A 116 17.92 -5.79 11.92
C GLY A 116 18.73 -5.48 10.65
N SER A 117 18.21 -5.84 9.47
CA SER A 117 18.88 -5.57 8.18
C SER A 117 18.39 -4.28 7.49
N VAL A 118 17.26 -3.73 7.94
CA VAL A 118 16.54 -2.66 7.24
C VAL A 118 17.32 -1.34 7.26
N ALA A 119 17.96 -0.99 8.37
CA ALA A 119 18.72 0.26 8.48
C ALA A 119 19.85 0.33 7.43
N MET A 120 20.60 -0.76 7.25
CA MET A 120 21.65 -0.83 6.23
C MET A 120 21.09 -0.79 4.80
N GLN A 121 19.90 -1.37 4.57
CA GLN A 121 19.24 -1.28 3.27
C GLN A 121 18.78 0.14 2.97
N LEU A 122 18.18 0.84 3.95
CA LEU A 122 17.79 2.23 3.81
C LEU A 122 19.00 3.14 3.56
N GLU A 123 20.10 2.95 4.28
CA GLU A 123 21.33 3.73 4.08
C GLU A 123 21.86 3.60 2.65
N ARG A 124 21.83 2.39 2.09
CA ARG A 124 22.26 2.13 0.72
C ARG A 124 21.28 2.67 -0.32
N LEU A 125 19.98 2.53 -0.09
CA LEU A 125 18.95 2.83 -1.09
C LEU A 125 18.50 4.31 -1.07
N ALA A 126 18.64 5.02 0.05
CA ALA A 126 18.09 6.37 0.22
C ALA A 126 18.49 7.35 -0.90
N PRO A 127 19.76 7.42 -1.38
CA PRO A 127 20.13 8.30 -2.47
C PRO A 127 19.33 8.03 -3.76
N ALA A 128 19.26 6.75 -4.19
CA ALA A 128 18.54 6.36 -5.39
C ALA A 128 17.02 6.57 -5.28
N LEU A 129 16.46 6.44 -4.07
CA LEU A 129 15.06 6.74 -3.79
C LEU A 129 14.79 8.25 -3.88
N HIS A 130 15.67 9.09 -3.33
CA HIS A 130 15.53 10.55 -3.41
C HIS A 130 15.57 11.06 -4.84
N GLU A 131 16.54 10.59 -5.64
CA GLU A 131 16.71 11.00 -7.03
C GLU A 131 15.45 10.72 -7.88
N ARG A 132 14.75 9.61 -7.59
CA ARG A 132 13.53 9.20 -8.31
C ARG A 132 12.24 9.70 -7.67
N GLY A 133 12.32 10.38 -6.53
CA GLY A 133 11.14 10.75 -5.73
C GLY A 133 10.36 9.54 -5.20
N TRP A 134 11.02 8.40 -5.04
CA TRP A 134 10.37 7.17 -4.55
C TRP A 134 10.15 7.22 -3.04
N HIS A 135 9.07 6.61 -2.59
CA HIS A 135 8.75 6.46 -1.18
C HIS A 135 9.03 5.05 -0.66
N VAL A 136 9.02 4.89 0.66
CA VAL A 136 9.13 3.60 1.33
C VAL A 136 7.78 3.22 1.94
N GLN A 137 7.20 2.12 1.46
CA GLN A 137 5.98 1.54 1.99
C GLN A 137 6.30 0.54 3.11
N TRP A 138 5.60 0.67 4.24
CA TRP A 138 5.82 -0.14 5.44
C TRP A 138 4.60 -0.96 5.79
N TYR A 139 4.73 -2.28 5.78
CA TYR A 139 3.84 -3.14 6.54
C TYR A 139 4.50 -3.49 7.88
N ALA A 140 4.06 -2.84 8.95
CA ALA A 140 4.70 -2.86 10.26
C ALA A 140 3.69 -3.02 11.40
N ARG A 141 4.19 -3.31 12.61
CA ARG A 141 3.39 -3.36 13.85
C ARG A 141 3.52 -2.02 14.59
N PRO A 142 2.57 -1.68 15.50
CA PRO A 142 2.68 -0.47 16.31
C PRO A 142 4.00 -0.34 17.09
N ALA A 143 4.55 -1.47 17.59
CA ALA A 143 5.83 -1.51 18.29
C ALA A 143 7.03 -1.07 17.43
N ASP A 144 6.92 -1.14 16.11
CA ASP A 144 7.98 -0.77 15.18
C ASP A 144 7.99 0.75 14.90
N LEU A 145 6.87 1.45 15.13
CA LEU A 145 6.66 2.83 14.64
C LEU A 145 7.68 3.83 15.17
N ARG A 146 8.16 3.67 16.41
CA ARG A 146 9.21 4.54 16.98
C ARG A 146 10.51 4.44 16.19
N GLN A 147 10.88 3.24 15.75
CA GLN A 147 12.07 3.03 14.92
C GLN A 147 11.87 3.61 13.51
N LEU A 148 10.66 3.44 12.95
CA LEU A 148 10.31 4.03 11.66
C LEU A 148 10.38 5.57 11.72
N ALA A 149 9.88 6.20 12.78
CA ALA A 149 9.98 7.66 12.98
C ALA A 149 11.45 8.13 12.99
N ALA A 150 12.33 7.40 13.69
CA ALA A 150 13.75 7.69 13.69
C ALA A 150 14.39 7.56 12.30
N TRP A 151 14.03 6.52 11.54
CA TRP A 151 14.52 6.33 10.17
C TRP A 151 13.99 7.36 9.19
N GLN A 152 12.70 7.72 9.25
CA GLN A 152 12.12 8.73 8.38
C GLN A 152 12.86 10.06 8.53
N ARG A 153 13.11 10.48 9.78
CA ARG A 153 13.87 11.70 10.08
C ARG A 153 15.32 11.60 9.65
N GLY A 154 15.97 10.46 9.88
CA GLY A 154 17.39 10.24 9.55
C GLY A 154 17.66 10.24 8.05
N PHE A 155 16.86 9.48 7.29
CA PHE A 155 17.02 9.32 5.84
C PHE A 155 16.24 10.35 5.02
N ARG A 156 15.35 11.13 5.63
CA ARG A 156 14.52 12.14 4.96
C ARG A 156 13.72 11.57 3.77
N LEU A 157 13.21 10.35 3.93
CA LEU A 157 12.39 9.68 2.92
C LEU A 157 10.91 9.87 3.22
N THR A 158 10.08 9.89 2.18
CA THR A 158 8.62 9.82 2.36
C THR A 158 8.23 8.38 2.71
N PHE A 159 7.48 8.19 3.78
CA PHE A 159 6.99 6.88 4.19
C PHE A 159 5.49 6.74 3.93
N VAL A 160 5.05 5.54 3.61
CA VAL A 160 3.64 5.16 3.45
C VAL A 160 3.33 3.98 4.36
N LEU A 161 2.46 4.17 5.34
CA LEU A 161 2.14 3.17 6.36
C LEU A 161 0.96 2.32 5.90
N ASP A 162 1.16 1.02 5.71
CA ASP A 162 0.09 0.08 5.34
C ASP A 162 -0.87 -0.14 6.51
N HIS A 163 -2.15 -0.35 6.19
CA HIS A 163 -3.17 -0.91 7.07
C HIS A 163 -3.25 -0.25 8.47
N LEU A 164 -3.51 1.07 8.52
CA LEU A 164 -3.51 1.85 9.77
C LEU A 164 -2.24 1.69 10.61
N ALA A 165 -1.09 1.46 9.98
CA ALA A 165 0.18 1.24 10.67
C ALA A 165 0.15 0.06 11.67
N GLY A 166 -0.74 -0.92 11.43
CA GLY A 166 -0.93 -2.07 12.30
C GLY A 166 -1.76 -1.81 13.55
N LEU A 167 -2.35 -0.62 13.71
CA LEU A 167 -3.19 -0.29 14.86
C LEU A 167 -4.45 -1.17 14.91
N THR A 168 -4.81 -1.55 16.13
CA THR A 168 -6.05 -2.29 16.44
C THR A 168 -6.80 -1.56 17.55
N PRO A 169 -8.06 -1.92 17.87
CA PRO A 169 -8.79 -1.26 18.96
C PRO A 169 -8.09 -1.38 20.32
N ALA A 170 -7.23 -2.39 20.51
CA ALA A 170 -6.42 -2.53 21.71
C ALA A 170 -5.41 -1.38 21.91
N HIS A 171 -5.09 -0.64 20.85
CA HIS A 171 -4.19 0.50 20.89
C HIS A 171 -4.93 1.84 20.98
N ALA A 172 -6.26 1.85 21.16
CA ALA A 172 -7.06 3.07 21.13
C ALA A 172 -6.51 4.16 22.06
N ASP A 173 -6.05 3.79 23.25
CA ASP A 173 -5.52 4.71 24.26
C ASP A 173 -4.02 4.51 24.53
N ASP A 174 -3.29 3.83 23.65
CA ASP A 174 -1.87 3.54 23.82
C ASP A 174 -0.97 4.67 23.28
N PRO A 175 -0.38 5.53 24.14
CA PRO A 175 0.53 6.59 23.68
C PRO A 175 1.78 6.01 23.01
N GLY A 176 2.21 4.80 23.39
CA GLY A 176 3.34 4.11 22.78
C GLY A 176 3.15 3.82 21.29
N ALA A 177 1.89 3.70 20.84
CA ALA A 177 1.52 3.54 19.44
C ALA A 177 1.21 4.88 18.76
N TRP A 178 0.49 5.79 19.43
CA TRP A 178 0.02 7.04 18.83
C TRP A 178 1.07 8.15 18.74
N ASP A 179 1.98 8.26 19.70
CA ASP A 179 3.04 9.29 19.66
C ASP A 179 4.01 9.10 18.49
N PRO A 180 4.59 7.91 18.25
CA PRO A 180 5.45 7.73 17.07
C PRO A 180 4.66 7.83 15.76
N LEU A 181 3.37 7.48 15.75
CA LEU A 181 2.52 7.72 14.58
C LEU A 181 2.34 9.21 14.28
N ARG A 182 2.17 10.04 15.32
CA ARG A 182 2.13 11.50 15.19
C ARG A 182 3.46 12.03 14.65
N GLU A 183 4.59 11.59 15.21
CA GLU A 183 5.93 11.97 14.72
C GLU A 183 6.10 11.64 13.22
N LEU A 184 5.67 10.45 12.78
CA LEU A 184 5.67 10.05 11.37
C LEU A 184 4.79 10.97 10.52
N ALA A 185 3.59 11.30 11.01
CA ALA A 185 2.64 12.16 10.29
C ALA A 185 3.16 13.60 10.13
N GLU A 186 3.78 14.15 11.17
CA GLU A 186 4.43 15.48 11.19
C GLU A 186 5.65 15.52 10.26
N ALA A 187 6.39 14.42 10.14
CA ALA A 187 7.48 14.25 9.19
C ALA A 187 7.01 14.03 7.73
N GLY A 188 5.69 14.06 7.47
CA GLY A 188 5.12 13.98 6.12
C GLY A 188 4.80 12.57 5.64
N SER A 189 4.72 11.59 6.54
CA SER A 189 4.24 10.25 6.17
C SER A 189 2.81 10.28 5.64
N TRP A 190 2.50 9.27 4.83
CA TRP A 190 1.17 8.90 4.38
C TRP A 190 0.69 7.64 5.09
N ILE A 191 -0.62 7.42 5.10
CA ILE A 191 -1.23 6.23 5.70
C ILE A 191 -2.29 5.63 4.77
N LYS A 192 -2.28 4.30 4.67
CA LYS A 192 -3.28 3.54 3.92
C LYS A 192 -4.43 3.11 4.83
N LEU A 193 -5.63 3.48 4.43
CA LEU A 193 -6.89 2.97 4.98
C LEU A 193 -7.24 1.66 4.25
N SER A 194 -6.75 0.53 4.76
CA SER A 194 -6.90 -0.78 4.09
C SER A 194 -6.71 -1.96 5.05
N GLY A 195 -7.03 -3.18 4.59
CA GLY A 195 -6.61 -4.42 5.24
C GLY A 195 -7.20 -4.69 6.63
N TRP A 196 -8.44 -4.28 6.89
CA TRP A 196 -9.10 -4.38 8.20
C TRP A 196 -9.04 -5.78 8.84
N TYR A 197 -9.22 -6.83 8.03
CA TYR A 197 -9.12 -8.22 8.48
C TYR A 197 -7.72 -8.61 8.98
N ARG A 198 -6.66 -7.94 8.51
CA ARG A 198 -5.28 -8.13 9.02
C ARG A 198 -5.10 -7.55 10.42
N LEU A 199 -6.01 -6.67 10.84
CA LEU A 199 -6.02 -6.00 12.15
C LEU A 199 -6.94 -6.71 13.15
N GLN A 200 -7.26 -7.99 12.87
CA GLN A 200 -8.16 -8.83 13.68
C GLN A 200 -9.57 -8.23 13.83
N MET A 201 -10.01 -7.45 12.83
CA MET A 201 -11.37 -6.92 12.77
C MET A 201 -12.21 -7.77 11.83
N ALA A 202 -13.48 -7.94 12.15
CA ALA A 202 -14.43 -8.70 11.33
C ALA A 202 -15.43 -7.76 10.62
N PRO A 203 -15.96 -8.14 9.43
CA PRO A 203 -17.07 -7.44 8.79
C PRO A 203 -18.27 -7.26 9.75
N PRO A 204 -19.00 -6.13 9.69
CA PRO A 204 -18.87 -5.01 8.75
C PRO A 204 -17.75 -4.00 9.11
N TYR A 205 -16.80 -4.39 9.97
CA TYR A 205 -15.62 -3.61 10.38
C TYR A 205 -15.94 -2.33 11.17
N ASP A 206 -17.03 -2.32 11.94
CA ASP A 206 -17.42 -1.16 12.76
C ASP A 206 -16.32 -0.72 13.74
N ALA A 207 -15.55 -1.68 14.26
CA ALA A 207 -14.46 -1.45 15.20
C ALA A 207 -13.31 -0.57 14.63
N VAL A 208 -13.21 -0.44 13.30
CA VAL A 208 -12.17 0.39 12.67
C VAL A 208 -12.49 1.89 12.76
N LYS A 209 -13.76 2.26 12.88
CA LYS A 209 -14.23 3.64 12.67
C LYS A 209 -13.59 4.65 13.62
N PRO A 210 -13.47 4.38 14.95
CA PRO A 210 -12.80 5.30 15.86
C PRO A 210 -11.33 5.53 15.49
N LEU A 211 -10.62 4.48 15.07
CA LEU A 211 -9.21 4.58 14.65
C LEU A 211 -9.08 5.41 13.36
N VAL A 212 -9.95 5.20 12.38
CA VAL A 212 -9.95 5.97 11.12
C VAL A 212 -10.16 7.45 11.39
N ARG A 213 -11.09 7.82 12.28
CA ARG A 213 -11.31 9.23 12.65
C ARG A 213 -10.08 9.87 13.28
N ARG A 214 -9.47 9.19 14.26
CA ARG A 214 -8.26 9.70 14.92
C ARG A 214 -7.05 9.77 13.98
N VAL A 215 -6.90 8.80 13.07
CA VAL A 215 -5.89 8.85 12.02
C VAL A 215 -6.13 10.03 11.07
N ALA A 216 -7.38 10.33 10.72
CA ALA A 216 -7.70 11.46 9.86
C ALA A 216 -7.31 12.82 10.46
N GLU A 217 -7.35 12.96 11.79
CA GLU A 217 -6.86 14.14 12.50
C GLU A 217 -5.33 14.31 12.36
N LEU A 218 -4.58 13.19 12.34
CA LEU A 218 -3.12 13.21 12.23
C LEU A 218 -2.61 13.33 10.78
N PHE A 219 -3.35 12.79 9.81
CA PHE A 219 -2.94 12.72 8.40
C PHE A 219 -3.84 13.54 7.45
N PRO A 220 -4.13 14.83 7.73
CA PRO A 220 -4.98 15.62 6.87
C PRO A 220 -4.36 15.73 5.47
N GLY A 221 -5.11 15.28 4.45
CA GLY A 221 -4.67 15.26 3.05
C GLY A 221 -3.58 14.23 2.71
N ARG A 222 -3.16 13.37 3.65
CA ARG A 222 -2.13 12.32 3.45
C ARG A 222 -2.64 10.90 3.73
N MET A 223 -3.92 10.69 3.48
CA MET A 223 -4.56 9.38 3.53
C MET A 223 -4.86 8.89 2.13
N VAL A 224 -4.60 7.62 1.87
CA VAL A 224 -5.07 6.92 0.66
C VAL A 224 -5.84 5.68 1.05
N TRP A 225 -6.72 5.21 0.17
CA TRP A 225 -7.47 3.97 0.37
C TRP A 225 -6.88 2.83 -0.47
N GLY A 226 -7.02 1.59 0.01
CA GLY A 226 -6.75 0.42 -0.81
C GLY A 226 -7.58 -0.79 -0.37
N SER A 227 -7.94 -1.65 -1.31
CA SER A 227 -8.73 -2.85 -1.01
C SER A 227 -7.91 -3.92 -0.29
N ASP A 228 -6.60 -3.98 -0.56
CA ASP A 228 -5.74 -5.12 -0.25
C ASP A 228 -6.17 -6.41 -0.97
N TRP A 229 -6.85 -6.26 -2.11
CA TRP A 229 -7.28 -7.38 -2.95
C TRP A 229 -6.04 -8.15 -3.46
N PRO A 230 -6.08 -9.50 -3.51
CA PRO A 230 -7.23 -10.40 -3.36
C PRO A 230 -7.45 -10.93 -1.94
N HIS A 231 -7.03 -10.20 -0.90
CA HIS A 231 -7.24 -10.57 0.50
C HIS A 231 -6.59 -11.91 0.89
N THR A 232 -5.30 -12.04 0.55
CA THR A 232 -4.51 -13.30 0.63
C THR A 232 -4.45 -13.99 2.00
N SER A 233 -4.82 -13.32 3.09
CA SER A 233 -4.92 -13.93 4.43
C SER A 233 -6.29 -14.54 4.74
N MET A 234 -7.21 -14.52 3.79
CA MET A 234 -8.58 -15.03 3.96
C MET A 234 -8.80 -16.23 3.03
N SER A 235 -9.65 -17.16 3.47
CA SER A 235 -10.08 -18.24 2.60
C SER A 235 -10.93 -17.71 1.44
N PRO A 236 -10.92 -18.37 0.27
CA PRO A 236 -11.73 -17.97 -0.88
C PRO A 236 -13.23 -17.79 -0.56
N GLU A 237 -13.77 -18.56 0.39
CA GLU A 237 -15.16 -18.54 0.80
C GLU A 237 -15.52 -17.34 1.71
N ALA A 238 -14.50 -16.66 2.26
CA ALA A 238 -14.66 -15.57 3.20
C ALA A 238 -14.20 -14.21 2.64
N LEU A 239 -13.89 -14.13 1.34
CA LEU A 239 -13.35 -12.91 0.73
C LEU A 239 -14.34 -11.75 0.86
N PRO A 240 -13.93 -10.62 1.49
CA PRO A 240 -14.78 -9.46 1.59
C PRO A 240 -15.02 -8.87 0.21
N GLY A 241 -16.25 -8.45 -0.07
CA GLY A 241 -16.53 -7.64 -1.25
C GLY A 241 -15.80 -6.30 -1.14
N TYR A 242 -15.34 -5.76 -2.25
CA TYR A 242 -14.62 -4.48 -2.32
C TYR A 242 -15.37 -3.32 -1.64
N ALA A 243 -16.70 -3.30 -1.75
CA ALA A 243 -17.55 -2.32 -1.05
C ALA A 243 -17.45 -2.43 0.48
N THR A 244 -17.29 -3.64 1.03
CA THR A 244 -17.26 -3.88 2.49
C THR A 244 -16.00 -3.32 3.15
N VAL A 245 -14.89 -3.24 2.41
CA VAL A 245 -13.65 -2.61 2.89
C VAL A 245 -13.61 -1.10 2.62
N TRP A 246 -14.48 -0.58 1.76
CA TRP A 246 -14.67 0.86 1.54
C TRP A 246 -15.64 1.51 2.54
N GLN A 247 -16.78 0.89 2.81
CA GLN A 247 -17.85 1.48 3.63
C GLN A 247 -17.38 2.03 4.99
N PRO A 248 -16.46 1.37 5.74
CA PRO A 248 -16.00 1.92 7.01
C PRO A 248 -15.28 3.27 6.87
N VAL A 249 -14.61 3.52 5.75
CA VAL A 249 -13.98 4.82 5.46
C VAL A 249 -15.05 5.89 5.23
N LEU A 250 -16.03 5.58 4.35
CA LEU A 250 -17.15 6.46 4.05
C LEU A 250 -17.93 6.85 5.32
N GLN A 251 -18.24 5.87 6.17
CA GLN A 251 -18.98 6.07 7.42
C GLN A 251 -18.17 6.80 8.51
N SER A 252 -16.84 6.77 8.43
CA SER A 252 -15.97 7.43 9.40
C SER A 252 -15.71 8.88 9.05
N LEU A 253 -15.51 9.18 7.76
CA LEU A 253 -15.00 10.47 7.28
C LEU A 253 -16.07 11.33 6.59
N GLY A 254 -17.23 10.76 6.26
CA GLY A 254 -18.22 11.38 5.40
C GLY A 254 -17.84 11.31 3.91
N GLU A 255 -18.82 11.55 3.04
CA GLU A 255 -18.70 11.35 1.59
C GLU A 255 -17.58 12.18 0.95
N GLU A 256 -17.54 13.49 1.25
CA GLU A 256 -16.57 14.41 0.66
C GLU A 256 -15.13 14.04 1.01
N THR A 257 -14.84 13.79 2.29
CA THR A 257 -13.49 13.43 2.73
C THR A 257 -13.11 12.03 2.26
N ALA A 258 -14.04 11.07 2.31
CA ALA A 258 -13.77 9.74 1.79
C ALA A 258 -13.41 9.80 0.29
N GLN A 259 -14.17 10.52 -0.53
CA GLN A 259 -13.87 10.67 -1.95
C GLN A 259 -12.49 11.30 -2.19
N ARG A 260 -12.11 12.32 -1.41
CA ARG A 260 -10.73 12.85 -1.44
C ARG A 260 -9.68 11.78 -1.14
N VAL A 261 -9.89 10.94 -0.14
CA VAL A 261 -8.97 9.83 0.18
C VAL A 261 -8.84 8.85 -0.98
N ARG A 262 -9.94 8.58 -1.69
CA ARG A 262 -9.94 7.70 -2.86
C ARG A 262 -9.20 8.32 -4.05
N GLU A 263 -9.26 9.63 -4.23
CA GLU A 263 -8.58 10.33 -5.32
C GLU A 263 -7.13 10.73 -4.99
N ALA A 264 -6.76 10.76 -3.70
CA ALA A 264 -5.46 11.19 -3.22
C ALA A 264 -4.28 10.32 -3.71
N GLY A 265 -4.55 9.14 -4.27
CA GLY A 265 -3.53 8.35 -4.96
C GLY A 265 -2.83 9.13 -6.08
N ALA A 266 -3.54 10.02 -6.78
CA ALA A 266 -2.94 10.89 -7.79
C ALA A 266 -1.89 11.85 -7.19
N ILE A 267 -2.03 12.27 -5.93
CA ILE A 267 -1.07 13.17 -5.27
C ILE A 267 0.18 12.39 -4.85
N LEU A 268 0.00 11.18 -4.31
CA LEU A 268 1.09 10.38 -3.78
C LEU A 268 1.90 9.67 -4.89
N TYR A 269 1.24 9.17 -5.93
CA TYR A 269 1.87 8.28 -6.92
C TYR A 269 2.08 8.89 -8.31
N CYS A 270 1.47 10.04 -8.62
CA CYS A 270 1.76 10.77 -9.86
C CYS A 270 2.69 11.93 -9.57
N MET A 271 3.87 11.92 -10.19
CA MET A 271 4.79 13.05 -10.07
C MET A 271 4.22 14.24 -10.86
N ARG A 272 4.54 15.47 -10.43
CA ARG A 272 4.09 16.69 -11.13
C ARG A 272 4.53 16.64 -12.59
N GLY A 273 3.57 16.63 -13.53
CA GLY A 273 3.81 16.58 -14.97
C GLY A 273 3.49 15.24 -15.65
N GLU A 274 3.04 14.23 -14.92
CA GLU A 274 2.68 12.89 -15.46
C GLU A 274 1.18 12.68 -15.74
N SER A 275 0.39 13.76 -15.88
CA SER A 275 -1.07 13.71 -16.11
C SER A 275 -1.45 13.51 -17.57
#